data_AF-A0A6P5AY45-F1
#
_entry.id   AF-A0A6P5AY45-F1
#
_cell.length_a   1.000
_cell.length_b   1.000
_cell.length_c   1.000
_cell.angle_alpha   90.00
_cell.angle_beta   90.00
_cell.angle_gamma   90.00
#
_symmetry.space_group_name_H-M   'P 1'
#
loop_
_entity.id
_entity.type
_entity.pdbx_description
1 polymer ?
#
loop_
_entity_poly.entity_id
_entity_poly.type
_entity_poly.pdbx_seq_one_letter_code
_entity_poly.pdbx_strand_id
1 'polypeptide(L)'
;MAEEARELVAQAGQAAAQPAIEMLAEWGRVYLRITDVWLARGMAIGAFYLANRYLTMRAVRRAVERRDPDNPDQPADPQVGLEAEVDSLLVPVIFYSQLGYQYFTSIQGGPFLKVCLQTELEKVGYKEPIDVSVERWELPNLPEGGAGPMMGMMGEERVLGWLAELPEKTSILSTAAGDSGIPEDVSSEAGVSTVASREDVEEKEEKEEEEAGPSQTKQARLQQQPPVQVAPTSQQAELQEGPLKRWRAGLLQHEDSPTAQTWLKAFSCLERGAAMLTSGGYQEGEGVEHLMEGFILMELLSPDYVNIVLYDQSWLHLDKTELDRLISKQLQANPDSTPCLLIQALQLPEGHNQQQALTHVIDVVLQHGETDPMYKHLADIYFTLGYTIWQTTRQPAPALSVFASALMYRSDHLLTLYFTAWCSMDVSVPQAIRQFHHYIHTAPTDDPLVPWAHCFLVILYGRQDQSVHRDRILHHYNMAQQTDRNRLPVFPPAPSGVTDPARRVYEQALAQTFTSDA
;
A
#
# COMPACT_ATOMS: atom_id res chain seq x y z
N MET A 1 15.78 2.56 69.71
CA MET A 1 17.14 2.28 69.16
C MET A 1 17.16 1.23 68.06
N ALA A 2 16.69 -0.02 68.26
CA ALA A 2 16.69 -1.04 67.18
C ALA A 2 15.40 -1.03 66.29
N GLU A 3 14.33 -0.39 66.75
CA GLU A 3 13.03 -0.35 66.05
C GLU A 3 12.90 0.87 65.13
N GLU A 4 13.34 2.05 65.58
CA GLU A 4 13.42 3.27 64.74
C GLU A 4 14.40 3.14 63.57
N ALA A 5 15.46 2.34 63.71
CA ALA A 5 16.39 2.06 62.61
C ALA A 5 15.79 1.13 61.54
N ARG A 6 14.80 0.31 61.90
CA ARG A 6 14.07 -0.53 60.93
C ARG A 6 12.97 0.24 60.22
N GLU A 7 12.36 1.21 60.89
CA GLU A 7 11.32 2.06 60.30
C GLU A 7 11.90 3.08 59.30
N LEU A 8 13.09 3.63 59.58
CA LEU A 8 13.83 4.49 58.64
C LEU A 8 14.38 3.72 57.43
N VAL A 9 14.78 2.45 57.60
CA VAL A 9 15.21 1.59 56.48
C VAL A 9 14.01 1.07 55.68
N ALA A 10 12.84 0.87 56.31
CA ALA A 10 11.60 0.54 55.60
C ALA A 10 11.05 1.74 54.80
N GLN A 11 11.11 2.96 55.34
CA GLN A 11 10.74 4.18 54.60
C GLN A 11 11.75 4.54 53.51
N ALA A 12 13.05 4.31 53.71
CA ALA A 12 14.07 4.48 52.66
C ALA A 12 14.01 3.37 51.58
N GLY A 13 13.59 2.16 51.95
CA GLY A 13 13.41 1.02 51.04
C GLY A 13 12.13 1.07 50.21
N GLN A 14 11.07 1.74 50.69
CA GLN A 14 9.86 2.01 49.91
C GLN A 14 9.96 3.26 49.02
N ALA A 15 10.92 4.15 49.29
CA ALA A 15 11.22 5.30 48.43
C ALA A 15 12.19 4.98 47.26
N ALA A 16 12.73 3.75 47.18
CA ALA A 16 13.78 3.38 46.22
C ALA A 16 13.35 2.36 45.14
N ALA A 17 12.05 2.19 44.89
CA ALA A 17 11.54 1.33 43.82
C ALA A 17 10.38 1.96 43.03
N GLN A 18 10.36 3.29 42.93
CA GLN A 18 9.66 3.97 41.85
C GLN A 18 10.73 4.44 40.87
N PRO A 19 10.80 3.92 39.63
CA PRO A 19 11.35 4.76 38.59
C PRO A 19 10.53 6.05 38.65
N ALA A 20 11.20 7.19 38.68
CA ALA A 20 10.56 8.48 38.58
C ALA A 20 9.87 8.54 37.20
N ILE A 21 8.67 7.95 37.13
CA ILE A 21 7.65 8.29 36.16
C ILE A 21 7.33 9.73 36.54
N GLU A 22 7.91 10.70 35.84
CA GLU A 22 7.23 11.97 35.68
C GLU A 22 5.82 11.60 35.24
N MET A 23 4.86 11.71 36.17
CA MET A 23 3.47 11.33 35.95
C MET A 23 2.94 12.20 34.84
N LEU A 24 2.98 11.70 33.60
CA LEU A 24 2.10 12.16 32.55
C LEU A 24 0.70 12.08 33.13
N ALA A 25 0.05 13.22 33.30
CA ALA A 25 -1.30 13.27 33.85
C ALA A 25 -2.20 12.40 32.97
N GLU A 26 -2.97 11.49 33.59
CA GLU A 26 -3.93 10.66 32.85
C GLU A 26 -4.86 11.57 32.06
N TRP A 27 -4.82 11.48 30.74
CA TRP A 27 -5.67 12.25 29.84
C TRP A 27 -7.08 11.67 29.84
N GLY A 28 -7.23 10.35 29.95
CA GLY A 28 -8.53 9.69 30.07
C GLY A 28 -8.39 8.18 30.21
N ARG A 29 -9.52 7.48 30.38
CA ARG A 29 -9.56 6.02 30.53
C ARG A 29 -10.81 5.44 29.88
N VAL A 30 -10.70 4.21 29.40
CA VAL A 30 -11.83 3.38 28.99
C VAL A 30 -11.73 1.99 29.59
N TYR A 31 -12.87 1.37 29.87
CA TYR A 31 -12.93 0.00 30.36
C TYR A 31 -13.35 -0.93 29.22
N LEU A 32 -12.41 -1.77 28.79
CA LEU A 32 -12.59 -2.75 27.74
C LEU A 32 -13.05 -4.07 28.35
N ARG A 33 -14.25 -4.53 27.98
CA ARG A 33 -14.82 -5.80 28.40
C ARG A 33 -14.56 -6.85 27.35
N ILE A 34 -13.86 -7.91 27.73
CA ILE A 34 -13.58 -9.07 26.87
C ILE A 34 -14.38 -10.27 27.39
N THR A 35 -15.27 -10.80 26.55
CA THR A 35 -16.19 -11.89 26.91
C THR A 35 -16.15 -13.02 25.90
N ASP A 36 -16.64 -14.21 26.26
CA ASP A 36 -16.91 -15.27 25.29
C ASP A 36 -18.15 -14.90 24.44
N VAL A 37 -18.17 -15.24 23.14
CA VAL A 37 -19.32 -14.96 22.23
C VAL A 37 -20.63 -15.63 22.71
N TRP A 38 -20.53 -16.72 23.48
CA TRP A 38 -21.68 -17.44 24.04
C TRP A 38 -22.05 -16.88 25.43
N LEU A 39 -22.66 -15.70 25.40
CA LEU A 39 -22.99 -14.70 26.43
C LEU A 39 -23.72 -15.12 27.73
N ALA A 40 -23.72 -16.37 28.19
CA ALA A 40 -24.56 -16.76 29.36
C ALA A 40 -23.84 -17.26 30.61
N ARG A 41 -22.52 -17.52 30.61
CA ARG A 41 -21.86 -18.08 31.81
C ARG A 41 -20.48 -17.56 32.21
N GLY A 42 -19.82 -16.66 31.48
CA GLY A 42 -18.56 -16.00 31.92
C GLY A 42 -17.42 -16.92 32.38
N MET A 43 -17.55 -18.23 32.18
CA MET A 43 -16.71 -19.23 32.83
C MET A 43 -15.53 -19.68 31.96
N ALA A 44 -15.55 -19.49 30.63
CA ALA A 44 -14.47 -19.99 29.78
C ALA A 44 -13.29 -19.02 29.75
N ILE A 45 -13.47 -17.78 29.28
CA ILE A 45 -12.38 -16.79 29.32
C ILE A 45 -12.06 -16.34 30.75
N GLY A 46 -13.07 -16.22 31.62
CA GLY A 46 -12.87 -15.88 33.03
C GLY A 46 -12.03 -16.92 33.78
N ALA A 47 -12.32 -18.22 33.63
CA ALA A 47 -11.50 -19.27 34.25
C ALA A 47 -10.13 -19.40 33.57
N PHE A 48 -10.05 -19.25 32.25
CA PHE A 48 -8.77 -19.23 31.54
C PHE A 48 -7.88 -18.09 32.03
N TYR A 49 -8.47 -16.91 32.21
CA TYR A 49 -7.82 -15.74 32.77
C TYR A 49 -7.33 -15.99 34.21
N LEU A 50 -8.18 -16.52 35.09
CA LEU A 50 -7.77 -16.84 36.48
C LEU A 50 -6.62 -17.86 36.51
N ALA A 51 -6.61 -18.84 35.61
CA ALA A 51 -5.55 -19.84 35.49
C ALA A 51 -4.26 -19.29 34.85
N ASN A 52 -4.36 -18.29 33.96
CA ASN A 52 -3.25 -17.79 33.13
C ASN A 52 -3.05 -16.27 33.23
N ARG A 53 -3.37 -15.66 34.37
CA ARG A 53 -3.48 -14.19 34.54
C ARG A 53 -2.34 -13.41 33.93
N TYR A 54 -1.09 -13.79 34.22
CA TYR A 54 0.10 -13.13 33.67
C TYR A 54 0.19 -13.23 32.15
N LEU A 55 -0.06 -14.42 31.58
CA LEU A 55 0.02 -14.65 30.14
C LEU A 55 -1.11 -13.96 29.39
N THR A 56 -2.33 -14.02 29.93
CA THR A 56 -3.50 -13.34 29.36
C THR A 56 -3.33 -11.83 29.38
N MET A 57 -2.88 -11.23 30.49
CA MET A 57 -2.61 -9.78 30.53
C MET A 57 -1.46 -9.39 29.62
N ARG A 58 -0.45 -10.24 29.44
CA ARG A 58 0.62 -9.98 28.47
C ARG A 58 0.12 -10.02 27.03
N ALA A 59 -0.78 -10.94 26.69
CA ALA A 59 -1.45 -10.99 25.39
C ALA A 59 -2.31 -9.74 25.16
N VAL A 60 -3.11 -9.34 26.15
CA VAL A 60 -3.91 -8.10 26.09
C VAL A 60 -3.03 -6.88 25.93
N ARG A 61 -1.92 -6.78 26.68
CA ARG A 61 -0.93 -5.69 26.51
C ARG A 61 -0.36 -5.64 25.10
N ARG A 62 -0.01 -6.77 24.50
CA ARG A 62 0.49 -6.79 23.12
C ARG A 62 -0.54 -6.38 22.08
N ALA A 63 -1.81 -6.68 22.32
CA ALA A 63 -2.89 -6.30 21.43
C ALA A 63 -3.28 -4.82 21.58
N VAL A 64 -3.19 -4.26 22.79
CA VAL A 64 -3.71 -2.94 23.14
C VAL A 64 -2.63 -1.88 23.29
N GLU A 65 -1.52 -2.17 24.00
CA GLU A 65 -0.47 -1.20 24.29
C GLU A 65 0.29 -0.78 23.02
N ARG A 66 0.64 0.51 22.95
CA ARG A 66 1.52 1.07 21.92
C ARG A 66 2.67 1.79 22.55
N ARG A 67 3.90 1.37 22.23
CA ARG A 67 5.13 1.97 22.75
C ARG A 67 5.88 2.60 21.60
N ASP A 68 6.46 3.76 21.85
CA ASP A 68 7.39 4.39 20.93
C ASP A 68 8.67 3.52 20.83
N PRO A 69 9.02 2.96 19.66
CA PRO A 69 10.22 2.16 19.48
C PRO A 69 11.51 2.99 19.66
N ASP A 70 11.46 4.28 19.33
CA ASP A 70 12.59 5.21 19.41
C ASP A 70 12.72 5.83 20.82
N ASN A 71 11.69 5.67 21.65
CA ASN A 71 11.65 6.11 23.03
C ASN A 71 11.04 5.05 23.97
N PRO A 72 11.75 3.92 24.21
CA PRO A 72 11.24 2.79 24.98
C PRO A 72 11.01 3.11 26.47
N ASP A 73 11.52 4.24 26.95
CA ASP A 73 11.38 4.72 28.31
C ASP A 73 10.04 5.46 28.53
N GLN A 74 9.33 5.84 27.45
CA GLN A 74 8.01 6.43 27.54
C GLN A 74 6.94 5.35 27.84
N PRO A 75 5.97 5.61 28.74
CA PRO A 75 4.86 4.69 28.95
C PRO A 75 4.06 4.49 27.66
N ALA A 76 3.49 3.30 27.50
CA ALA A 76 2.63 3.01 26.36
C ALA A 76 1.45 3.98 26.31
N ASP A 77 0.97 4.33 25.12
CA ASP A 77 -0.21 5.17 24.96
C ASP A 77 -1.01 4.77 23.70
N PRO A 78 -2.14 4.05 23.84
CA PRO A 78 -2.79 3.65 25.09
C PRO A 78 -1.98 2.66 25.93
N GLN A 79 -2.11 2.73 27.26
CA GLN A 79 -1.56 1.75 28.21
C GLN A 79 -2.67 0.86 28.76
N VAL A 80 -2.37 -0.42 28.96
CA VAL A 80 -3.25 -1.29 29.76
C VAL A 80 -2.94 -1.07 31.25
N GLY A 81 -3.90 -0.50 31.96
CA GLY A 81 -3.82 -0.22 33.38
C GLY A 81 -3.86 -1.48 34.27
N LEU A 82 -3.68 -1.26 35.57
CA LEU A 82 -3.84 -2.30 36.59
C LEU A 82 -5.33 -2.58 36.83
N GLU A 83 -5.65 -3.86 36.95
CA GLU A 83 -7.02 -4.40 36.95
C GLU A 83 -7.90 -3.84 38.08
N ALA A 84 -9.20 -3.65 37.79
CA ALA A 84 -10.17 -3.13 38.75
C ALA A 84 -11.05 -4.21 39.42
N GLU A 85 -11.31 -5.38 38.79
CA GLU A 85 -12.27 -6.37 39.32
C GLU A 85 -11.81 -7.84 39.15
N VAL A 86 -12.20 -8.68 40.11
CA VAL A 86 -11.61 -10.01 40.35
C VAL A 86 -12.25 -11.13 39.51
N ASP A 87 -13.40 -10.91 38.88
CA ASP A 87 -14.23 -12.00 38.31
C ASP A 87 -14.63 -11.80 36.83
N SER A 88 -14.10 -10.78 36.15
CA SER A 88 -14.30 -10.57 34.70
C SER A 88 -13.08 -9.90 34.07
N LEU A 89 -12.80 -10.18 32.78
CA LEU A 89 -11.69 -9.54 32.05
C LEU A 89 -12.10 -8.12 31.62
N LEU A 90 -12.28 -7.27 32.63
CA LEU A 90 -12.52 -5.84 32.47
C LEU A 90 -11.17 -5.11 32.58
N VAL A 91 -10.69 -4.65 31.43
CA VAL A 91 -9.33 -4.12 31.29
C VAL A 91 -9.40 -2.60 31.19
N PRO A 92 -8.85 -1.85 32.15
CA PRO A 92 -8.70 -0.42 32.00
C PRO A 92 -7.63 -0.13 30.94
N VAL A 93 -7.98 0.70 29.97
CA VAL A 93 -7.07 1.25 28.98
C VAL A 93 -6.94 2.73 29.28
N ILE A 94 -5.74 3.13 29.70
CA ILE A 94 -5.39 4.47 30.14
C ILE A 94 -4.77 5.21 28.95
N PHE A 95 -5.17 6.46 28.78
CA PHE A 95 -4.62 7.36 27.78
C PHE A 95 -3.83 8.45 28.49
N TYR A 96 -2.59 8.65 28.08
CA TYR A 96 -1.75 9.74 28.57
C TYR A 96 -1.76 10.94 27.62
N SER A 97 -2.33 10.79 26.43
CA SER A 97 -2.52 11.87 25.48
C SER A 97 -3.83 11.78 24.72
N GLN A 98 -4.21 12.88 24.05
CA GLN A 98 -5.28 12.87 23.06
C GLN A 98 -4.97 11.91 21.89
N LEU A 99 -3.67 11.70 21.60
CA LEU A 99 -3.08 10.67 20.72
C LEU A 99 -2.98 9.27 21.38
N GLY A 100 -3.47 9.09 22.60
CA GLY A 100 -3.74 7.79 23.24
C GLY A 100 -5.20 7.35 23.15
N TYR A 101 -6.10 8.34 23.02
CA TYR A 101 -7.55 8.18 22.85
C TYR A 101 -8.09 7.85 21.42
N GLN A 102 -8.16 8.80 20.47
CA GLN A 102 -8.41 8.67 19.00
C GLN A 102 -8.10 7.30 18.28
N TYR A 103 -6.86 6.78 18.22
CA TYR A 103 -6.38 5.43 17.81
C TYR A 103 -7.14 4.35 18.54
N PHE A 104 -7.20 4.36 19.88
CA PHE A 104 -7.99 3.36 20.57
C PHE A 104 -9.45 3.44 20.13
N THR A 105 -10.01 4.65 19.99
CA THR A 105 -11.36 4.83 19.46
C THR A 105 -11.52 4.42 17.99
N SER A 106 -10.47 4.50 17.18
CA SER A 106 -10.47 4.11 15.77
C SER A 106 -10.46 2.60 15.59
N ILE A 107 -9.88 1.87 16.54
CA ILE A 107 -9.76 0.41 16.48
C ILE A 107 -10.83 -0.32 17.29
N GLN A 108 -11.39 0.29 18.33
CA GLN A 108 -12.29 -0.39 19.28
C GLN A 108 -13.61 -0.88 18.66
N GLY A 109 -14.11 -0.19 17.63
CA GLY A 109 -15.37 -0.51 16.96
C GLY A 109 -15.20 -1.35 15.69
N GLY A 110 -13.95 -1.60 15.28
CA GLY A 110 -13.62 -2.35 14.08
C GLY A 110 -13.23 -3.80 14.37
N PRO A 111 -13.18 -4.66 13.34
CA PRO A 111 -12.71 -6.04 13.49
C PRO A 111 -11.24 -6.12 13.95
N PHE A 112 -10.46 -5.05 13.77
CA PHE A 112 -9.05 -4.96 14.12
C PHE A 112 -8.74 -5.36 15.57
N LEU A 113 -9.33 -4.68 16.55
CA LEU A 113 -9.00 -4.93 17.97
C LEU A 113 -9.37 -6.36 18.37
N LYS A 114 -10.50 -6.85 17.86
CA LYS A 114 -10.98 -8.21 18.07
C LYS A 114 -10.01 -9.25 17.48
N VAL A 115 -9.56 -9.07 16.24
CA VAL A 115 -8.60 -9.97 15.57
C VAL A 115 -7.24 -9.96 16.27
N CYS A 116 -6.73 -8.79 16.66
CA CYS A 116 -5.47 -8.70 17.41
C CYS A 116 -5.54 -9.41 18.76
N LEU A 117 -6.62 -9.18 19.52
CA LEU A 117 -6.84 -9.85 20.80
C LEU A 117 -6.99 -11.36 20.63
N GLN A 118 -7.78 -11.81 19.66
CA GLN A 118 -7.96 -13.23 19.35
C GLN A 118 -6.61 -13.89 19.01
N THR A 119 -5.82 -13.26 18.13
CA THR A 119 -4.50 -13.75 17.70
C THR A 119 -3.52 -13.87 18.88
N GLU A 120 -3.46 -12.87 19.76
CA GLU A 120 -2.56 -12.91 20.92
C GLU A 120 -3.04 -13.90 22.00
N LEU A 121 -4.35 -14.09 22.16
CA LEU A 121 -4.93 -15.07 23.08
C LEU A 121 -4.70 -16.51 22.60
N GLU A 122 -4.76 -16.76 21.30
CA GLU A 122 -4.45 -18.05 20.70
C GLU A 122 -3.00 -18.47 20.97
N LYS A 123 -2.06 -17.52 20.91
CA LYS A 123 -0.65 -17.76 21.24
C LYS A 123 -0.43 -18.22 22.67
N VAL A 124 -1.32 -17.85 23.60
CA VAL A 124 -1.25 -18.29 25.00
C VAL A 124 -2.18 -19.48 25.30
N GLY A 125 -2.85 -20.04 24.29
CA GLY A 125 -3.59 -21.29 24.37
C GLY A 125 -5.11 -21.15 24.45
N TYR A 126 -5.67 -19.93 24.32
CA TYR A 126 -7.11 -19.71 24.28
C TYR A 126 -7.59 -19.61 22.83
N LYS A 127 -8.38 -20.60 22.38
CA LYS A 127 -8.79 -20.75 20.97
C LYS A 127 -10.28 -20.48 20.73
N GLU A 128 -11.03 -20.22 21.78
CA GLU A 128 -12.45 -19.93 21.67
C GLU A 128 -12.64 -18.49 21.14
N PRO A 129 -13.76 -18.20 20.46
CA PRO A 129 -14.01 -16.88 19.93
C PRO A 129 -14.38 -15.90 21.06
N ILE A 130 -13.73 -14.73 21.04
CA ILE A 130 -14.03 -13.63 21.96
C ILE A 130 -15.00 -12.61 21.37
N ASP A 131 -15.62 -11.84 22.24
CA ASP A 131 -16.25 -10.58 21.92
C ASP A 131 -15.66 -9.44 22.76
N VAL A 132 -15.62 -8.25 22.17
CA VAL A 132 -14.93 -7.09 22.74
C VAL A 132 -15.90 -5.92 22.71
N SER A 133 -16.18 -5.36 23.88
CA SER A 133 -17.09 -4.22 24.02
C SER A 133 -16.51 -3.18 24.96
N VAL A 134 -16.90 -1.93 24.74
CA VAL A 134 -16.54 -0.81 25.63
C VAL A 134 -17.64 -0.63 26.65
N GLU A 135 -17.29 -0.70 27.93
CA GLU A 135 -18.27 -0.60 29.02
C GLU A 135 -18.42 0.83 29.53
N ARG A 136 -17.31 1.55 29.71
CA ARG A 136 -17.34 2.89 30.31
C ARG A 136 -16.16 3.75 29.84
N TRP A 137 -16.44 5.04 29.63
CA TRP A 137 -15.44 6.09 29.40
C TRP A 137 -15.30 7.00 30.62
N GLU A 138 -14.07 7.43 30.88
CA GLU A 138 -13.71 8.45 31.86
C GLU A 138 -12.79 9.46 31.14
N LEU A 139 -13.37 10.54 30.60
CA LEU A 139 -12.67 11.60 29.84
C LEU A 139 -12.80 12.96 30.56
N PRO A 140 -11.88 13.92 30.37
CA PRO A 140 -12.02 15.25 30.93
C PRO A 140 -13.04 16.04 30.08
N ASN A 141 -14.05 16.61 30.74
CA ASN A 141 -15.05 17.54 30.19
C ASN A 141 -16.03 17.00 29.12
N LEU A 142 -16.73 15.91 29.42
CA LEU A 142 -18.05 15.64 28.80
C LEU A 142 -19.14 15.80 29.87
N PRO A 143 -20.17 16.65 29.66
CA PRO A 143 -21.28 16.76 30.61
C PRO A 143 -21.97 15.40 30.75
N GLU A 144 -22.28 15.01 31.98
CA GLU A 144 -23.00 13.78 32.29
C GLU A 144 -24.34 13.74 31.54
N GLY A 145 -24.43 12.87 30.54
CA GLY A 145 -25.65 12.61 29.77
C GLY A 145 -25.51 12.95 28.29
N GLY A 146 -25.00 11.99 27.51
CA GLY A 146 -24.88 12.13 26.06
C GLY A 146 -24.51 10.83 25.35
N ALA A 147 -25.33 9.79 25.52
CA ALA A 147 -25.35 8.68 24.56
C ALA A 147 -26.08 9.17 23.29
N GLY A 148 -25.38 9.19 22.15
CA GLY A 148 -25.97 9.55 20.86
C GLY A 148 -25.02 9.31 19.68
N PRO A 149 -25.51 8.75 18.55
CA PRO A 149 -24.71 8.18 17.47
C PRO A 149 -24.22 9.26 16.48
N MET A 150 -23.15 9.96 16.81
CA MET A 150 -22.43 10.85 15.88
C MET A 150 -21.02 11.12 16.42
N MET A 151 -20.07 10.21 16.23
CA MET A 151 -18.64 10.50 16.43
C MET A 151 -17.77 9.41 15.80
N GLY A 152 -17.93 9.22 14.48
CA GLY A 152 -17.11 8.35 13.64
C GLY A 152 -16.11 9.12 12.77
N MET A 153 -15.69 10.31 13.21
CA MET A 153 -14.77 11.16 12.46
C MET A 153 -13.70 11.72 13.40
N MET A 154 -12.45 11.55 12.98
CA MET A 154 -11.20 12.22 13.39
C MET A 154 -10.16 11.41 14.16
N GLY A 155 -8.97 11.35 13.55
CA GLY A 155 -7.70 10.91 14.15
C GLY A 155 -6.56 10.85 13.12
N GLU A 156 -6.25 11.96 12.44
CA GLU A 156 -5.21 12.12 11.40
C GLU A 156 -3.80 11.70 11.85
N GLU A 157 -3.46 11.82 13.13
CA GLU A 157 -2.08 11.63 13.60
C GLU A 157 -1.70 10.16 13.89
N ARG A 158 -2.64 9.20 13.80
CA ARG A 158 -2.47 7.84 14.35
C ARG A 158 -2.23 6.72 13.35
N VAL A 159 -2.54 6.96 12.09
CA VAL A 159 -2.00 6.13 11.03
C VAL A 159 -0.49 6.38 10.90
N LEU A 160 -0.04 7.61 11.22
CA LEU A 160 1.37 7.99 11.13
C LEU A 160 2.30 7.18 12.05
N GLY A 161 1.86 6.81 13.26
CA GLY A 161 2.66 6.00 14.19
C GLY A 161 2.86 4.56 13.71
N TRP A 162 1.81 3.92 13.18
CA TRP A 162 1.90 2.57 12.62
C TRP A 162 2.74 2.52 11.34
N LEU A 163 2.66 3.55 10.51
CA LEU A 163 3.46 3.65 9.28
C LEU A 163 4.94 3.92 9.54
N ALA A 164 5.31 4.33 10.76
CA ALA A 164 6.70 4.42 11.18
C ALA A 164 7.26 3.05 11.64
N GLU A 165 6.41 2.07 11.95
CA GLU A 165 6.80 0.75 12.50
C GLU A 165 6.87 -0.37 11.43
N LEU A 166 6.70 -0.07 10.14
CA LEU A 166 6.85 -1.08 9.08
C LEU A 166 8.31 -1.58 9.07
N PRO A 167 8.54 -2.90 9.17
CA PRO A 167 9.89 -3.42 9.34
C PRO A 167 10.74 -3.16 8.09
N GLU A 168 11.85 -2.44 8.26
CA GLU A 168 12.98 -2.55 7.35
C GLU A 168 13.45 -4.01 7.38
N LYS A 169 13.25 -4.75 6.28
CA LYS A 169 13.91 -6.05 6.11
C LYS A 169 15.42 -5.82 6.10
N THR A 170 16.03 -5.98 7.26
CA THR A 170 17.47 -6.08 7.45
C THR A 170 17.99 -7.26 6.61
N SER A 171 18.76 -6.93 5.57
CA SER A 171 19.51 -7.92 4.80
C SER A 171 20.56 -8.57 5.70
N ILE A 172 20.33 -9.83 6.07
CA ILE A 172 21.31 -10.71 6.67
C ILE A 172 21.79 -11.67 5.57
N LEU A 173 23.13 -11.77 5.42
CA LEU A 173 23.97 -12.54 4.47
C LEU A 173 24.34 -11.72 3.21
N SER A 174 25.61 -11.49 2.88
CA SER A 174 26.73 -12.44 2.96
C SER A 174 28.09 -11.74 3.11
N THR A 175 28.79 -12.01 4.21
CA THR A 175 30.24 -11.83 4.37
C THR A 175 30.85 -13.21 4.36
N ALA A 176 31.47 -13.61 3.26
CA ALA A 176 32.39 -14.74 3.24
C ALA A 176 33.44 -14.54 2.14
N ALA A 177 34.68 -14.78 2.53
CA ALA A 177 35.91 -14.49 1.83
C ALA A 177 36.13 -15.30 0.54
N GLY A 178 36.96 -14.73 -0.34
CA GLY A 178 37.60 -15.33 -1.50
C GLY A 178 38.24 -14.19 -2.29
N ASP A 179 39.34 -13.60 -1.82
CA ASP A 179 40.70 -14.05 -2.14
C ASP A 179 40.85 -14.68 -3.53
N SER A 180 41.20 -13.86 -4.51
CA SER A 180 42.30 -14.17 -5.45
C SER A 180 42.55 -13.01 -6.43
N GLY A 181 43.76 -12.46 -6.37
CA GLY A 181 44.56 -12.15 -7.56
C GLY A 181 44.27 -10.86 -8.33
N ILE A 182 44.96 -9.78 -7.93
CA ILE A 182 45.39 -8.71 -8.83
C ILE A 182 46.38 -9.30 -9.86
N PRO A 183 46.40 -8.81 -11.11
CA PRO A 183 47.62 -8.13 -11.53
C PRO A 183 47.35 -6.75 -12.15
N GLU A 184 48.25 -5.83 -11.80
CA GLU A 184 48.41 -4.50 -12.37
C GLU A 184 48.95 -4.55 -13.81
N ASP A 185 48.68 -3.44 -14.50
CA ASP A 185 49.39 -2.88 -15.66
C ASP A 185 49.38 -3.60 -17.01
N VAL A 186 48.73 -2.94 -17.99
CA VAL A 186 49.47 -2.20 -19.03
C VAL A 186 48.62 -1.09 -19.67
N SER A 187 49.19 0.11 -19.63
CA SER A 187 48.88 1.32 -20.40
C SER A 187 48.84 1.10 -21.92
N SER A 188 47.93 1.80 -22.64
CA SER A 188 48.28 2.89 -23.58
C SER A 188 47.14 3.31 -24.53
N GLU A 189 47.00 4.63 -24.65
CA GLU A 189 46.66 5.45 -25.84
C GLU A 189 45.23 5.37 -26.41
N ALA A 190 44.41 6.40 -26.21
CA ALA A 190 44.34 7.67 -26.97
C ALA A 190 43.47 7.57 -28.24
N GLY A 191 42.36 8.31 -28.24
CA GLY A 191 41.44 8.42 -29.36
C GLY A 191 40.41 9.52 -29.13
N VAL A 192 40.88 10.76 -29.02
CA VAL A 192 40.06 11.96 -29.12
C VAL A 192 39.43 12.03 -30.51
N SER A 193 38.11 12.21 -30.61
CA SER A 193 37.57 13.15 -31.60
C SER A 193 36.23 13.73 -31.15
N THR A 194 36.31 15.03 -30.98
CA THR A 194 35.32 16.03 -30.68
C THR A 194 34.37 16.33 -31.86
N VAL A 195 33.24 16.94 -31.50
CA VAL A 195 32.50 18.00 -32.24
C VAL A 195 31.33 17.59 -33.16
N ALA A 196 30.15 17.76 -32.56
CA ALA A 196 29.12 18.77 -32.89
C ALA A 196 28.08 18.51 -33.99
N SER A 197 26.83 18.51 -33.52
CA SER A 197 25.68 19.34 -33.93
C SER A 197 25.45 19.59 -35.41
N ARG A 198 24.22 19.31 -35.88
CA ARG A 198 23.29 20.36 -36.31
C ARG A 198 21.86 19.85 -36.50
N GLU A 199 20.94 20.70 -36.08
CA GLU A 199 19.49 20.66 -36.17
C GLU A 199 18.92 20.66 -37.61
N ASP A 200 17.66 20.23 -37.66
CA ASP A 200 16.55 20.64 -38.52
C ASP A 200 16.60 20.41 -40.04
N VAL A 201 15.52 19.83 -40.58
CA VAL A 201 14.52 20.53 -41.41
C VAL A 201 13.44 19.53 -41.89
N GLU A 202 12.20 19.85 -41.51
CA GLU A 202 10.90 19.81 -42.20
C GLU A 202 10.55 18.69 -43.22
N GLU A 203 9.38 18.08 -42.91
CA GLU A 203 8.20 17.89 -43.76
C GLU A 203 8.37 17.84 -45.29
N LYS A 204 7.89 16.73 -45.88
CA LYS A 204 6.97 16.79 -47.03
C LYS A 204 6.17 15.51 -47.20
N GLU A 205 4.85 15.67 -47.13
CA GLU A 205 3.84 14.78 -47.68
C GLU A 205 3.91 14.74 -49.22
N GLU A 206 3.57 13.58 -49.81
CA GLU A 206 2.83 13.35 -51.08
C GLU A 206 2.80 11.82 -51.29
N LYS A 207 1.70 11.13 -50.94
CA LYS A 207 0.52 10.78 -51.77
C LYS A 207 0.80 10.03 -53.09
N GLU A 208 0.23 8.82 -53.12
CA GLU A 208 -0.48 8.15 -54.22
C GLU A 208 0.26 7.94 -55.56
N GLU A 209 0.46 6.69 -55.96
CA GLU A 209 -0.48 6.05 -56.90
C GLU A 209 -0.18 4.56 -57.11
N GLU A 210 -1.29 3.86 -57.26
CA GLU A 210 -1.54 2.47 -57.65
C GLU A 210 -1.19 2.27 -59.13
N GLU A 211 -0.63 1.12 -59.53
CA GLU A 211 -1.25 0.23 -60.54
C GLU A 211 -0.37 -0.96 -60.94
N ALA A 212 -1.05 -2.11 -60.99
CA ALA A 212 -0.99 -3.17 -61.99
C ALA A 212 0.34 -3.92 -62.27
N GLY A 213 0.33 -5.22 -61.94
CA GLY A 213 1.22 -6.26 -62.51
C GLY A 213 0.91 -6.54 -64.00
N PRO A 214 1.19 -7.74 -64.58
CA PRO A 214 1.81 -8.95 -64.02
C PRO A 214 2.96 -9.49 -64.90
N SER A 215 3.70 -10.51 -64.45
CA SER A 215 3.92 -11.75 -65.25
C SER A 215 4.86 -12.73 -64.59
N GLN A 216 4.40 -13.97 -64.64
CA GLN A 216 5.00 -15.23 -64.25
C GLN A 216 6.38 -15.45 -64.87
N THR A 217 7.24 -16.19 -64.19
CA THR A 217 7.67 -17.57 -64.57
C THR A 217 9.11 -17.83 -64.11
N LYS A 218 9.30 -18.61 -63.04
CA LYS A 218 10.16 -19.81 -63.05
C LYS A 218 10.20 -20.46 -61.67
N GLN A 219 9.43 -21.54 -61.56
CA GLN A 219 9.68 -22.61 -60.61
C GLN A 219 11.06 -23.22 -60.91
N ALA A 220 11.92 -23.26 -59.90
CA ALA A 220 12.93 -24.30 -59.76
C ALA A 220 12.73 -24.95 -58.38
N ARG A 221 12.07 -26.11 -58.43
CA ARG A 221 11.80 -26.99 -57.30
C ARG A 221 13.12 -27.69 -56.93
N LEU A 222 13.68 -27.39 -55.77
CA LEU A 222 14.69 -28.23 -55.12
C LEU A 222 14.29 -28.42 -53.65
N GLN A 223 13.71 -29.60 -53.43
CA GLN A 223 13.78 -30.46 -52.25
C GLN A 223 13.41 -29.86 -50.88
N GLN A 224 12.29 -30.38 -50.38
CA GLN A 224 11.86 -30.33 -49.00
C GLN A 224 12.92 -30.91 -48.06
N GLN A 225 13.42 -30.10 -47.13
CA GLN A 225 13.63 -30.54 -45.76
C GLN A 225 12.47 -29.96 -44.94
N PRO A 226 11.82 -30.73 -44.06
CA PRO A 226 10.84 -30.16 -43.16
C PRO A 226 11.58 -29.18 -42.24
N PRO A 227 11.14 -27.92 -42.07
CA PRO A 227 11.66 -27.14 -40.97
C PRO A 227 11.25 -27.90 -39.71
N VAL A 228 12.26 -28.35 -38.97
CA VAL A 228 12.16 -28.68 -37.56
C VAL A 228 11.26 -27.59 -36.96
N GLN A 229 10.11 -27.99 -36.43
CA GLN A 229 9.30 -27.13 -35.59
C GLN A 229 10.17 -26.77 -34.39
N VAL A 230 10.91 -25.68 -34.52
CA VAL A 230 11.40 -24.95 -33.36
C VAL A 230 10.12 -24.48 -32.70
N ALA A 231 9.80 -25.10 -31.56
CA ALA A 231 8.76 -24.60 -30.68
C ALA A 231 8.97 -23.08 -30.57
N PRO A 232 7.91 -22.25 -30.71
CA PRO A 232 8.08 -20.82 -30.63
C PRO A 232 8.80 -20.52 -29.32
N THR A 233 9.93 -19.82 -29.41
CA THR A 233 10.53 -19.19 -28.23
C THR A 233 9.43 -18.41 -27.52
N SER A 234 9.45 -18.37 -26.19
CA SER A 234 8.44 -17.68 -25.36
C SER A 234 8.05 -16.30 -25.90
N GLN A 235 9.01 -15.58 -26.48
CA GLN A 235 8.85 -14.28 -27.14
C GLN A 235 7.90 -14.28 -28.36
N GLN A 236 7.85 -15.35 -29.16
CA GLN A 236 6.91 -15.47 -30.29
C GLN A 236 5.48 -15.83 -29.84
N ALA A 237 5.33 -16.50 -28.70
CA ALA A 237 4.03 -16.73 -28.09
C ALA A 237 3.50 -15.46 -27.40
N GLU A 238 4.37 -14.60 -26.86
CA GLU A 238 3.98 -13.30 -26.28
C GLU A 238 3.73 -12.20 -27.32
N LEU A 239 4.10 -12.40 -28.58
CA LEU A 239 3.78 -11.54 -29.72
C LEU A 239 2.53 -11.97 -30.51
N GLN A 240 1.66 -12.82 -29.93
CA GLN A 240 0.35 -13.16 -30.51
C GLN A 240 -0.44 -11.89 -30.85
N GLU A 241 -1.13 -11.90 -31.99
CA GLU A 241 -2.05 -10.81 -32.37
C GLU A 241 -3.12 -10.63 -31.28
N GLY A 242 -3.34 -9.39 -30.87
CA GLY A 242 -4.31 -9.04 -29.84
C GLY A 242 -4.47 -7.52 -29.74
N PRO A 243 -5.56 -7.05 -29.12
CA PRO A 243 -5.88 -5.62 -29.04
C PRO A 243 -4.76 -4.81 -28.37
N LEU A 244 -3.98 -5.41 -27.46
CA LEU A 244 -2.92 -4.74 -26.70
C LEU A 244 -1.52 -4.99 -27.28
N LYS A 245 -1.41 -5.51 -28.51
CA LYS A 245 -0.14 -5.82 -29.19
C LYS A 245 0.84 -4.65 -29.19
N ARG A 246 0.37 -3.43 -29.45
CA ARG A 246 1.22 -2.23 -29.48
C ARG A 246 1.88 -1.97 -28.12
N TRP A 247 1.12 -2.13 -27.04
CA TRP A 247 1.61 -1.93 -25.67
C TRP A 247 2.57 -3.02 -25.24
N ARG A 248 2.24 -4.29 -25.54
CA ARG A 248 3.15 -5.43 -25.29
C ARG A 248 4.49 -5.26 -26.01
N ALA A 249 4.47 -4.86 -27.28
CA ALA A 249 5.69 -4.67 -28.06
C ALA A 249 6.65 -3.62 -27.46
N GLY A 250 6.13 -2.59 -26.79
CA GLY A 250 6.94 -1.60 -26.08
C GLY A 250 7.60 -2.17 -24.81
N LEU A 251 6.95 -3.11 -24.13
CA LEU A 251 7.45 -3.72 -22.90
C LEU A 251 8.41 -4.88 -23.13
N LEU A 252 8.31 -5.59 -24.26
CA LEU A 252 9.19 -6.72 -24.59
C LEU A 252 10.67 -6.33 -24.74
N GLN A 253 10.96 -5.04 -24.97
CA GLN A 253 12.36 -4.55 -24.96
C GLN A 253 12.96 -4.49 -23.54
N HIS A 254 12.13 -4.68 -22.52
CA HIS A 254 12.47 -4.60 -21.11
C HIS A 254 12.04 -5.90 -20.37
N GLU A 255 12.17 -7.07 -21.00
CA GLU A 255 11.76 -8.36 -20.42
C GLU A 255 12.38 -8.65 -19.05
N ASP A 256 13.57 -8.12 -18.75
CA ASP A 256 14.24 -8.29 -17.46
C ASP A 256 13.66 -7.40 -16.35
N SER A 257 12.79 -6.45 -16.68
CA SER A 257 12.16 -5.55 -15.71
C SER A 257 10.97 -6.23 -15.01
N PRO A 258 10.94 -6.27 -13.67
CA PRO A 258 9.80 -6.81 -12.92
C PRO A 258 8.49 -6.09 -13.23
N THR A 259 8.55 -4.77 -13.45
CA THR A 259 7.39 -3.94 -13.79
C THR A 259 6.86 -4.31 -15.18
N ALA A 260 7.74 -4.47 -16.18
CA ALA A 260 7.37 -4.86 -17.53
C ALA A 260 6.73 -6.26 -17.54
N GLN A 261 7.31 -7.23 -16.82
CA GLN A 261 6.74 -8.58 -16.69
C GLN A 261 5.34 -8.56 -16.07
N THR A 262 5.15 -7.76 -15.01
CA THR A 262 3.84 -7.61 -14.36
C THR A 262 2.81 -7.05 -15.32
N TRP A 263 3.16 -6.02 -16.09
CA TRP A 263 2.27 -5.42 -17.09
C TRP A 263 1.99 -6.33 -18.29
N LEU A 264 2.98 -7.09 -18.77
CA LEU A 264 2.79 -8.11 -19.81
C LEU A 264 1.80 -9.20 -19.36
N LYS A 265 1.92 -9.65 -18.10
CA LYS A 265 0.98 -10.58 -17.48
C LYS A 265 -0.42 -9.95 -17.39
N ALA A 266 -0.49 -8.68 -16.99
CA ALA A 266 -1.75 -7.95 -16.88
C ALA A 266 -2.48 -7.87 -18.24
N PHE A 267 -1.77 -7.48 -19.30
CA PHE A 267 -2.31 -7.46 -20.66
C PHE A 267 -2.77 -8.84 -21.13
N SER A 268 -2.02 -9.88 -20.79
CA SER A 268 -2.39 -11.26 -21.11
C SER A 268 -3.70 -11.68 -20.41
N CYS A 269 -3.89 -11.30 -19.14
CA CYS A 269 -5.14 -11.53 -18.41
C CYS A 269 -6.31 -10.78 -19.03
N LEU A 270 -6.13 -9.49 -19.35
CA LEU A 270 -7.16 -8.66 -19.98
C LEU A 270 -7.59 -9.21 -21.35
N GLU A 271 -6.64 -9.52 -22.23
CA GLU A 271 -6.92 -10.08 -23.55
C GLU A 271 -7.61 -11.44 -23.46
N ARG A 272 -7.20 -12.29 -22.50
CA ARG A 272 -7.85 -13.58 -22.27
C ARG A 272 -9.29 -13.40 -21.77
N GLY A 273 -9.52 -12.51 -20.80
CA GLY A 273 -10.86 -12.19 -20.31
C GLY A 273 -11.76 -11.67 -21.43
N ALA A 274 -11.28 -10.73 -22.23
CA ALA A 274 -11.99 -10.21 -23.40
C ALA A 274 -12.31 -11.31 -24.43
N ALA A 275 -11.35 -12.20 -24.73
CA ALA A 275 -11.55 -13.31 -25.65
C ALA A 275 -12.62 -14.30 -25.12
N MET A 276 -12.62 -14.62 -23.82
CA MET A 276 -13.62 -15.49 -23.21
C MET A 276 -15.02 -14.89 -23.30
N LEU A 277 -15.15 -13.59 -22.99
CA LEU A 277 -16.43 -12.89 -23.05
C LEU A 277 -16.99 -12.84 -24.48
N THR A 278 -16.14 -12.50 -25.45
CA THR A 278 -16.56 -12.34 -26.85
C THR A 278 -16.82 -13.68 -27.54
N SER A 279 -15.96 -14.68 -27.36
CA SER A 279 -16.16 -16.02 -27.95
C SER A 279 -17.34 -16.78 -27.32
N GLY A 280 -17.59 -16.58 -26.03
CA GLY A 280 -18.74 -17.11 -25.31
C GLY A 280 -20.04 -16.31 -25.51
N GLY A 281 -20.03 -15.26 -26.33
CA GLY A 281 -21.22 -14.43 -26.60
C GLY A 281 -21.82 -13.79 -25.35
N TYR A 282 -20.96 -13.38 -24.41
CA TYR A 282 -21.33 -12.74 -23.13
C TYR A 282 -22.33 -13.57 -22.30
N GLN A 283 -22.12 -14.89 -22.20
CA GLN A 283 -22.98 -15.77 -21.40
C GLN A 283 -22.36 -16.25 -20.09
N GLU A 284 -21.04 -16.38 -20.03
CA GLU A 284 -20.28 -16.95 -18.91
C GLU A 284 -19.50 -15.87 -18.15
N GLY A 285 -19.41 -16.02 -16.81
CA GLY A 285 -18.79 -15.03 -15.92
C GLY A 285 -17.27 -15.15 -15.79
N GLU A 286 -16.66 -16.26 -16.20
CA GLU A 286 -15.23 -16.54 -16.00
C GLU A 286 -14.31 -15.49 -16.67
N GLY A 287 -14.76 -14.87 -17.76
CA GLY A 287 -14.03 -13.80 -18.41
C GLY A 287 -13.91 -12.54 -17.55
N VAL A 288 -14.90 -12.26 -16.68
CA VAL A 288 -14.88 -11.11 -15.76
C VAL A 288 -13.78 -11.25 -14.72
N GLU A 289 -13.55 -12.46 -14.20
CA GLU A 289 -12.47 -12.73 -13.24
C GLU A 289 -11.10 -12.44 -13.86
N HIS A 290 -10.87 -12.87 -15.11
CA HIS A 290 -9.63 -12.58 -15.84
C HIS A 290 -9.44 -11.08 -16.11
N LEU A 291 -10.53 -10.36 -16.43
CA LEU A 291 -10.46 -8.90 -16.53
C LEU A 291 -10.01 -8.28 -15.20
N MET A 292 -10.60 -8.71 -14.07
CA MET A 292 -10.24 -8.19 -12.74
C MET A 292 -8.79 -8.48 -12.38
N GLU A 293 -8.30 -9.69 -12.60
CA GLU A 293 -6.88 -10.00 -12.41
C GLU A 293 -5.99 -9.06 -13.24
N GLY A 294 -6.38 -8.79 -14.50
CA GLY A 294 -5.68 -7.83 -15.35
C GLY A 294 -5.64 -6.42 -14.78
N PHE A 295 -6.78 -5.87 -14.36
CA PHE A 295 -6.85 -4.53 -13.76
C PHE A 295 -6.04 -4.41 -12.47
N ILE A 296 -6.09 -5.44 -11.64
CA ILE A 296 -5.36 -5.50 -10.38
C ILE A 296 -3.84 -5.53 -10.64
N LEU A 297 -3.38 -6.33 -11.61
CA LEU A 297 -1.97 -6.37 -11.99
C LEU A 297 -1.45 -5.07 -12.62
N MET A 298 -2.30 -4.35 -13.36
CA MET A 298 -1.95 -3.01 -13.85
C MET A 298 -1.96 -1.96 -12.75
N GLU A 299 -2.56 -2.29 -11.60
CA GLU A 299 -2.85 -1.38 -10.49
C GLU A 299 -3.66 -0.13 -10.94
N LEU A 300 -4.44 -0.26 -12.03
CA LEU A 300 -5.26 0.80 -12.64
C LEU A 300 -6.74 0.66 -12.25
N LEU A 301 -7.07 1.01 -11.01
CA LEU A 301 -8.41 0.80 -10.44
C LEU A 301 -9.29 2.07 -10.39
N SER A 302 -8.97 3.12 -11.16
CA SER A 302 -9.85 4.31 -11.27
C SER A 302 -10.96 4.08 -12.31
N PRO A 303 -12.14 4.70 -12.16
CA PRO A 303 -13.23 4.60 -13.14
C PRO A 303 -12.84 4.98 -14.56
N ASP A 304 -12.06 6.05 -14.72
CA ASP A 304 -11.67 6.54 -16.04
C ASP A 304 -10.79 5.52 -16.77
N TYR A 305 -9.74 5.02 -16.11
CA TYR A 305 -8.89 3.97 -16.66
C TYR A 305 -9.65 2.68 -16.95
N VAL A 306 -10.52 2.24 -16.04
CA VAL A 306 -11.30 1.00 -16.23
C VAL A 306 -12.21 1.12 -17.47
N ASN A 307 -12.93 2.24 -17.61
CA ASN A 307 -13.78 2.47 -18.78
C ASN A 307 -12.96 2.57 -20.08
N ILE A 308 -11.81 3.25 -20.06
CA ILE A 308 -10.92 3.35 -21.22
C ILE A 308 -10.46 1.95 -21.64
N VAL A 309 -9.92 1.17 -20.72
CA VAL A 309 -9.38 -0.17 -21.03
C VAL A 309 -10.47 -1.11 -21.54
N LEU A 310 -11.67 -1.08 -20.94
CA LEU A 310 -12.76 -1.95 -21.35
C LEU A 310 -13.32 -1.59 -22.73
N TYR A 311 -13.53 -0.29 -23.01
CA TYR A 311 -14.44 0.13 -24.09
C TYR A 311 -13.77 0.90 -25.23
N ASP A 312 -12.60 1.49 -24.99
CA ASP A 312 -11.91 2.27 -26.02
C ASP A 312 -11.43 1.39 -27.18
N GLN A 313 -11.48 1.92 -28.41
CA GLN A 313 -11.07 1.21 -29.62
C GLN A 313 -9.56 0.89 -29.65
N SER A 314 -8.76 1.64 -28.91
CA SER A 314 -7.31 1.44 -28.76
C SER A 314 -6.96 0.36 -27.73
N TRP A 315 -7.97 -0.17 -27.03
CA TRP A 315 -7.86 -1.15 -25.95
C TRP A 315 -8.72 -2.38 -26.26
N LEU A 316 -9.48 -2.91 -25.30
CA LEU A 316 -10.20 -4.18 -25.46
C LEU A 316 -11.44 -4.08 -26.36
N HIS A 317 -11.99 -2.87 -26.52
CA HIS A 317 -13.15 -2.61 -27.37
C HIS A 317 -14.35 -3.55 -27.10
N LEU A 318 -14.67 -3.79 -25.83
CA LEU A 318 -15.81 -4.62 -25.44
C LEU A 318 -17.14 -3.90 -25.70
N ASP A 319 -18.19 -4.69 -25.92
CA ASP A 319 -19.55 -4.14 -26.00
C ASP A 319 -20.05 -3.87 -24.57
N LYS A 320 -20.18 -2.58 -24.24
CA LYS A 320 -20.66 -2.13 -22.93
C LYS A 320 -22.04 -2.69 -22.58
N THR A 321 -22.96 -2.70 -23.52
CA THR A 321 -24.34 -3.13 -23.27
C THR A 321 -24.39 -4.63 -22.97
N GLU A 322 -23.64 -5.42 -23.73
CA GLU A 322 -23.56 -6.87 -23.51
C GLU A 322 -22.82 -7.22 -22.21
N LEU A 323 -21.74 -6.51 -21.87
CA LEU A 323 -21.03 -6.70 -20.61
C LEU A 323 -21.92 -6.34 -19.40
N ASP A 324 -22.62 -5.21 -19.44
CA ASP A 324 -23.57 -4.80 -18.39
C ASP A 324 -24.72 -5.82 -18.22
N ARG A 325 -25.22 -6.35 -19.34
CA ARG A 325 -26.24 -7.41 -19.36
C ARG A 325 -25.73 -8.71 -18.73
N LEU A 326 -24.51 -9.12 -19.05
CA LEU A 326 -23.85 -10.28 -18.45
C LEU A 326 -23.68 -10.11 -16.94
N ILE A 327 -23.09 -8.99 -16.50
CA ILE A 327 -22.86 -8.70 -15.08
C ILE A 327 -24.19 -8.74 -14.32
N SER A 328 -25.23 -8.09 -14.84
CA SER A 328 -26.56 -8.08 -14.23
C SER A 328 -27.16 -9.49 -14.11
N LYS A 329 -27.02 -10.32 -15.16
CA LYS A 329 -27.48 -11.71 -15.16
C LYS A 329 -26.72 -12.56 -14.15
N GLN A 330 -25.40 -12.39 -14.06
CA GLN A 330 -24.55 -13.12 -13.11
C GLN A 330 -24.90 -12.73 -11.67
N LEU A 331 -25.05 -11.44 -11.36
CA LEU A 331 -25.44 -10.97 -10.03
C LEU A 331 -26.87 -11.38 -9.66
N GLN A 332 -27.77 -11.54 -10.62
CA GLN A 332 -29.11 -12.09 -10.35
C GLN A 332 -29.06 -13.58 -9.96
N ALA A 333 -28.14 -14.35 -10.56
CA ALA A 333 -27.97 -15.77 -10.26
C ALA A 333 -27.13 -16.02 -9.00
N ASN A 334 -26.10 -15.21 -8.79
CA ASN A 334 -25.20 -15.21 -7.65
C ASN A 334 -24.93 -13.75 -7.19
N PRO A 335 -25.72 -13.23 -6.24
CA PRO A 335 -25.58 -11.85 -5.74
C PRO A 335 -24.21 -11.56 -5.14
N ASP A 336 -23.52 -12.58 -4.64
CA ASP A 336 -22.26 -12.46 -3.93
C ASP A 336 -21.04 -12.73 -4.84
N SER A 337 -21.22 -12.65 -6.16
CA SER A 337 -20.14 -12.82 -7.13
C SER A 337 -19.16 -11.63 -7.09
N THR A 338 -18.11 -11.73 -6.28
CA THR A 338 -17.15 -10.64 -6.03
C THR A 338 -16.44 -10.07 -7.27
N PRO A 339 -16.08 -10.82 -8.33
CA PRO A 339 -15.52 -10.20 -9.53
C PRO A 339 -16.54 -9.31 -10.27
N CYS A 340 -17.81 -9.71 -10.28
CA CYS A 340 -18.90 -8.95 -10.89
C CYS A 340 -19.26 -7.71 -10.06
N LEU A 341 -19.28 -7.83 -8.73
CA LEU A 341 -19.47 -6.69 -7.84
C LEU A 341 -18.31 -5.68 -7.98
N LEU A 342 -17.07 -6.17 -8.02
CA LEU A 342 -15.88 -5.32 -8.13
C LEU A 342 -15.85 -4.58 -9.47
N ILE A 343 -16.01 -5.26 -10.61
CA ILE A 343 -16.03 -4.57 -11.92
C ILE A 343 -17.17 -3.55 -12.01
N GLN A 344 -18.31 -3.81 -11.38
CA GLN A 344 -19.42 -2.86 -11.31
C GLN A 344 -19.05 -1.65 -10.45
N ALA A 345 -18.47 -1.88 -9.27
CA ALA A 345 -18.03 -0.81 -8.37
C ALA A 345 -16.97 0.09 -9.02
N LEU A 346 -16.00 -0.50 -9.73
CA LEU A 346 -14.94 0.22 -10.42
C LEU A 346 -15.44 1.07 -11.59
N GLN A 347 -16.58 0.72 -12.19
CA GLN A 347 -17.19 1.50 -13.27
C GLN A 347 -18.10 2.64 -12.79
N LEU A 348 -18.41 2.70 -11.49
CA LEU A 348 -19.16 3.82 -10.92
C LEU A 348 -18.29 5.09 -10.91
N PRO A 349 -18.85 6.28 -11.15
CA PRO A 349 -18.12 7.53 -10.99
C PRO A 349 -17.52 7.66 -9.58
N GLU A 350 -16.36 8.29 -9.48
CA GLU A 350 -15.72 8.56 -8.19
C GLU A 350 -16.68 9.30 -7.25
N GLY A 351 -16.78 8.81 -6.01
CA GLY A 351 -17.65 9.40 -4.99
C GLY A 351 -18.23 8.39 -4.02
N HIS A 352 -19.23 8.84 -3.26
CA HIS A 352 -19.85 8.03 -2.19
C HIS A 352 -20.50 6.74 -2.69
N ASN A 353 -21.08 6.72 -3.90
CA ASN A 353 -21.69 5.50 -4.44
C ASN A 353 -20.63 4.43 -4.74
N GLN A 354 -19.51 4.84 -5.34
CA GLN A 354 -18.37 3.94 -5.55
C GLN A 354 -17.80 3.47 -4.22
N GLN A 355 -17.63 4.37 -3.25
CA GLN A 355 -17.15 4.03 -1.91
C GLN A 355 -18.04 2.95 -1.25
N GLN A 356 -19.37 3.12 -1.27
CA GLN A 356 -20.31 2.14 -0.71
C GLN A 356 -20.23 0.80 -1.44
N ALA A 357 -20.13 0.81 -2.77
CA ALA A 357 -19.99 -0.40 -3.56
C ALA A 357 -18.68 -1.15 -3.25
N LEU A 358 -17.56 -0.44 -3.11
CA LEU A 358 -16.27 -1.03 -2.73
C LEU A 358 -16.29 -1.58 -1.31
N THR A 359 -16.91 -0.89 -0.34
CA THR A 359 -17.12 -1.42 1.01
C THR A 359 -17.93 -2.71 0.97
N HIS A 360 -19.01 -2.75 0.19
CA HIS A 360 -19.81 -3.96 0.02
C HIS A 360 -19.01 -5.13 -0.58
N VAL A 361 -18.18 -4.86 -1.60
CA VAL A 361 -17.27 -5.88 -2.16
C VAL A 361 -16.36 -6.45 -1.08
N ILE A 362 -15.73 -5.58 -0.27
CA ILE A 362 -14.84 -6.02 0.82
C ILE A 362 -15.60 -6.89 1.82
N ASP A 363 -16.81 -6.48 2.23
CA ASP A 363 -17.62 -7.24 3.18
C ASP A 363 -17.92 -8.65 2.67
N VAL A 364 -18.30 -8.79 1.39
CA VAL A 364 -18.57 -10.09 0.76
C VAL A 364 -17.29 -10.93 0.66
N VAL A 365 -16.16 -10.35 0.22
CA VAL A 365 -14.88 -11.05 0.14
C VAL A 365 -14.45 -11.57 1.52
N LEU A 366 -14.60 -10.75 2.57
CA LEU A 366 -14.26 -11.15 3.94
C LEU A 366 -15.21 -12.21 4.50
N GLN A 367 -16.50 -12.15 4.16
CA GLN A 367 -17.49 -13.15 4.54
C GLN A 367 -17.17 -14.53 3.95
N HIS A 368 -16.71 -14.57 2.71
CA HIS A 368 -16.31 -15.81 2.03
C HIS A 368 -14.88 -16.26 2.38
N GLY A 369 -14.01 -15.36 2.83
CA GLY A 369 -12.65 -15.67 3.25
C GLY A 369 -11.78 -16.18 2.09
N GLU A 370 -10.81 -17.04 2.39
CA GLU A 370 -9.81 -17.54 1.42
C GLU A 370 -10.40 -18.30 0.22
N THR A 371 -11.66 -18.75 0.29
CA THR A 371 -12.31 -19.41 -0.85
C THR A 371 -12.86 -18.44 -1.88
N ASP A 372 -12.90 -17.14 -1.57
CA ASP A 372 -13.31 -16.10 -2.51
C ASP A 372 -12.21 -15.83 -3.55
N PRO A 373 -12.53 -15.77 -4.85
CA PRO A 373 -11.52 -15.52 -5.89
C PRO A 373 -10.79 -14.19 -5.71
N MET A 374 -11.43 -13.19 -5.09
CA MET A 374 -10.88 -11.85 -4.88
C MET A 374 -10.16 -11.69 -3.52
N TYR A 375 -10.16 -12.71 -2.64
CA TYR A 375 -9.52 -12.62 -1.32
C TYR A 375 -8.03 -12.29 -1.39
N LYS A 376 -7.32 -12.92 -2.34
CA LYS A 376 -5.89 -12.66 -2.62
C LYS A 376 -5.60 -11.22 -3.07
N HIS A 377 -6.62 -10.46 -3.43
CA HIS A 377 -6.53 -9.08 -3.92
C HIS A 377 -7.11 -8.06 -2.94
N LEU A 378 -7.37 -8.44 -1.68
CA LEU A 378 -7.91 -7.53 -0.67
C LEU A 378 -7.07 -6.25 -0.53
N ALA A 379 -5.75 -6.34 -0.60
CA ALA A 379 -4.88 -5.16 -0.55
C ALA A 379 -5.17 -4.16 -1.68
N ASP A 380 -5.44 -4.63 -2.90
CA ASP A 380 -5.78 -3.81 -4.06
C ASP A 380 -7.17 -3.16 -3.92
N ILE A 381 -8.14 -3.91 -3.39
CA ILE A 381 -9.51 -3.42 -3.17
C ILE A 381 -9.53 -2.37 -2.05
N TYR A 382 -8.83 -2.62 -0.94
CA TYR A 382 -8.66 -1.63 0.13
C TYR A 382 -7.90 -0.39 -0.38
N PHE A 383 -6.84 -0.57 -1.17
CA PHE A 383 -6.14 0.55 -1.80
C PHE A 383 -7.11 1.43 -2.60
N THR A 384 -7.92 0.82 -3.47
CA THR A 384 -8.90 1.54 -4.29
C THR A 384 -9.89 2.30 -3.42
N LEU A 385 -10.43 1.66 -2.37
CA LEU A 385 -11.32 2.31 -1.41
C LEU A 385 -10.64 3.52 -0.75
N GLY A 386 -9.38 3.38 -0.33
CA GLY A 386 -8.62 4.46 0.30
C GLY A 386 -8.40 5.64 -0.65
N TYR A 387 -8.07 5.36 -1.91
CA TYR A 387 -7.95 6.36 -2.96
C TYR A 387 -9.28 7.07 -3.24
N THR A 388 -10.38 6.33 -3.39
CA THR A 388 -11.73 6.90 -3.58
C THR A 388 -12.13 7.79 -2.40
N ILE A 389 -11.86 7.36 -1.17
CA ILE A 389 -12.14 8.16 0.04
C ILE A 389 -11.32 9.44 0.03
N TRP A 390 -10.03 9.37 -0.31
CA TRP A 390 -9.18 10.55 -0.42
C TRP A 390 -9.68 11.54 -1.47
N GLN A 391 -10.03 11.06 -2.67
CA GLN A 391 -10.58 11.91 -3.75
C GLN A 391 -11.90 12.57 -3.34
N THR A 392 -12.77 11.83 -2.65
CA THR A 392 -14.11 12.28 -2.25
C THR A 392 -14.07 13.27 -1.09
N THR A 393 -13.31 12.95 -0.04
CA THR A 393 -13.32 13.72 1.21
C THR A 393 -12.26 14.81 1.25
N ARG A 394 -11.18 14.67 0.46
CA ARG A 394 -9.94 15.46 0.56
C ARG A 394 -9.35 15.48 1.98
N GLN A 395 -9.67 14.48 2.79
CA GLN A 395 -9.13 14.32 4.14
C GLN A 395 -8.14 13.14 4.15
N PRO A 396 -6.91 13.36 4.65
CA PRO A 396 -5.91 12.29 4.70
C PRO A 396 -6.25 11.21 5.72
N ALA A 397 -6.85 11.53 6.88
CA ALA A 397 -7.15 10.56 7.95
C ALA A 397 -7.92 9.32 7.47
N PRO A 398 -9.12 9.49 6.87
CA PRO A 398 -9.96 8.35 6.52
C PRO A 398 -9.28 7.46 5.46
N ALA A 399 -8.58 8.07 4.49
CA ALA A 399 -7.84 7.35 3.48
C ALA A 399 -6.66 6.55 4.07
N LEU A 400 -5.87 7.20 4.94
CA LEU A 400 -4.76 6.60 5.65
C LEU A 400 -5.18 5.35 6.45
N SER A 401 -6.34 5.38 7.11
CA SER A 401 -6.89 4.22 7.85
C SER A 401 -7.15 3.01 6.92
N VAL A 402 -7.69 3.29 5.74
CA VAL A 402 -7.97 2.24 4.75
C VAL A 402 -6.67 1.73 4.10
N PHE A 403 -5.71 2.60 3.83
CA PHE A 403 -4.38 2.20 3.37
C PHE A 403 -3.63 1.34 4.40
N ALA A 404 -3.78 1.62 5.70
CA ALA A 404 -3.26 0.73 6.73
C ALA A 404 -3.87 -0.67 6.65
N SER A 405 -5.18 -0.76 6.38
CA SER A 405 -5.86 -2.05 6.17
C SER A 405 -5.29 -2.79 4.95
N ALA A 406 -5.06 -2.10 3.82
CA ALA A 406 -4.41 -2.71 2.65
C ALA A 406 -3.01 -3.25 2.98
N LEU A 407 -2.21 -2.50 3.72
CA LEU A 407 -0.85 -2.90 4.12
C LEU A 407 -0.83 -4.05 5.15
N MET A 408 -1.92 -4.26 5.90
CA MET A 408 -2.05 -5.47 6.73
C MET A 408 -2.19 -6.74 5.89
N TYR A 409 -2.90 -6.69 4.77
CA TYR A 409 -3.03 -7.82 3.85
C TYR A 409 -1.79 -8.02 3.00
N ARG A 410 -1.12 -6.94 2.61
CA ARG A 410 0.14 -6.99 1.85
C ARG A 410 1.03 -5.80 2.20
N SER A 411 2.02 -6.02 3.06
CA SER A 411 2.89 -4.97 3.62
C SER A 411 3.81 -4.31 2.60
N ASP A 412 4.11 -5.01 1.51
CA ASP A 412 4.95 -4.56 0.39
C ASP A 412 4.11 -4.06 -0.80
N HIS A 413 2.83 -3.74 -0.59
CA HIS A 413 1.97 -3.22 -1.66
C HIS A 413 2.38 -1.81 -2.07
N LEU A 414 3.06 -1.71 -3.23
CA LEU A 414 3.77 -0.51 -3.70
C LEU A 414 2.87 0.72 -3.82
N LEU A 415 1.72 0.63 -4.49
CA LEU A 415 0.79 1.76 -4.58
C LEU A 415 0.32 2.24 -3.21
N THR A 416 0.00 1.32 -2.31
CA THR A 416 -0.45 1.73 -0.98
C THR A 416 0.66 2.40 -0.19
N LEU A 417 1.90 1.91 -0.26
CA LEU A 417 3.05 2.58 0.35
C LEU A 417 3.22 4.01 -0.20
N TYR A 418 3.17 4.18 -1.52
CA TYR A 418 3.31 5.48 -2.16
C TYR A 418 2.18 6.45 -1.76
N PHE A 419 0.92 6.05 -1.88
CA PHE A 419 -0.22 6.92 -1.55
C PHE A 419 -0.32 7.21 -0.07
N THR A 420 0.15 6.30 0.76
CA THR A 420 0.30 6.54 2.19
C THR A 420 1.33 7.64 2.48
N ALA A 421 2.48 7.60 1.80
CA ALA A 421 3.48 8.67 1.88
C ALA A 421 2.90 10.00 1.41
N TRP A 422 2.16 9.98 0.30
CA TRP A 422 1.51 11.16 -0.25
C TRP A 422 0.49 11.76 0.72
N CYS A 423 -0.46 10.98 1.24
CA CYS A 423 -1.43 11.49 2.22
C CYS A 423 -0.76 12.00 3.50
N SER A 424 0.37 11.40 3.89
CA SER A 424 1.11 11.85 5.07
C SER A 424 1.79 13.20 4.86
N MET A 425 1.98 13.67 3.63
CA MET A 425 2.52 15.02 3.37
C MET A 425 1.66 16.13 3.96
N ASP A 426 0.34 15.89 4.04
CA ASP A 426 -0.65 16.84 4.57
C ASP A 426 -0.77 16.76 6.09
N VAL A 427 -0.23 15.71 6.71
CA VAL A 427 -0.33 15.48 8.16
C VAL A 427 1.01 15.66 8.88
N SER A 428 2.11 15.11 8.34
CA SER A 428 3.43 15.16 8.96
C SER A 428 4.55 15.01 7.92
N VAL A 429 5.30 16.10 7.73
CA VAL A 429 6.47 16.13 6.81
C VAL A 429 7.52 15.07 7.16
N PRO A 430 7.97 14.89 8.42
CA PRO A 430 8.93 13.85 8.77
C PRO A 430 8.42 12.43 8.46
N GLN A 431 7.14 12.17 8.69
CA GLN A 431 6.53 10.86 8.41
C GLN A 431 6.46 10.60 6.90
N ALA A 432 6.01 11.58 6.12
CA ALA A 432 5.98 11.49 4.67
C ALA A 432 7.37 11.19 4.08
N ILE A 433 8.41 11.85 4.60
CA ILE A 433 9.81 11.59 4.21
C ILE A 433 10.17 10.13 4.46
N ARG A 434 9.91 9.59 5.65
CA ARG A 434 10.21 8.18 5.98
C ARG A 434 9.49 7.21 5.05
N GLN A 435 8.21 7.44 4.79
CA GLN A 435 7.41 6.54 3.94
C GLN A 435 7.83 6.62 2.47
N PHE A 436 8.19 7.80 1.95
CA PHE A 436 8.74 7.89 0.60
C PHE A 436 10.07 7.14 0.47
N HIS A 437 10.95 7.23 1.48
CA HIS A 437 12.16 6.40 1.51
C HIS A 437 11.82 4.91 1.57
N HIS A 438 10.89 4.49 2.42
CA HIS A 438 10.46 3.09 2.51
C HIS A 438 9.89 2.57 1.19
N TYR A 439 9.05 3.38 0.51
CA TYR A 439 8.54 3.08 -0.82
C TYR A 439 9.68 2.94 -1.84
N ILE A 440 10.61 3.91 -1.92
CA ILE A 440 11.75 3.86 -2.86
C ILE A 440 12.64 2.63 -2.61
N HIS A 441 12.82 2.22 -1.36
CA HIS A 441 13.59 1.02 -1.01
C HIS A 441 12.88 -0.29 -1.34
N THR A 442 11.54 -0.27 -1.43
CA THR A 442 10.72 -1.45 -1.70
C THR A 442 10.41 -1.60 -3.19
N ALA A 443 10.23 -0.49 -3.90
CA ALA A 443 9.84 -0.45 -5.30
C ALA A 443 11.00 -0.87 -6.23
N PRO A 444 10.70 -1.58 -7.34
CA PRO A 444 11.63 -1.72 -8.45
C PRO A 444 12.09 -0.35 -8.96
N THR A 445 13.35 -0.24 -9.41
CA THR A 445 13.93 1.04 -9.87
C THR A 445 13.23 1.65 -11.08
N ASP A 446 12.52 0.82 -11.83
CA ASP A 446 11.76 1.10 -13.04
C ASP A 446 10.26 1.31 -12.78
N ASP A 447 9.83 1.28 -11.51
CA ASP A 447 8.46 1.58 -11.12
C ASP A 447 8.09 3.05 -11.48
N PRO A 448 6.90 3.28 -12.06
CA PRO A 448 6.51 4.59 -12.59
C PRO A 448 6.41 5.70 -11.53
N LEU A 449 6.24 5.37 -10.25
CA LEU A 449 6.05 6.35 -9.17
C LEU A 449 7.35 6.69 -8.43
N VAL A 450 8.45 5.95 -8.66
CA VAL A 450 9.77 6.25 -8.06
C VAL A 450 10.29 7.65 -8.41
N PRO A 451 10.22 8.13 -9.68
CA PRO A 451 10.62 9.51 -9.99
C PRO A 451 9.78 10.55 -9.22
N TRP A 452 8.50 10.26 -8.99
CA TRP A 452 7.59 11.17 -8.28
C TRP A 452 7.90 11.21 -6.79
N ALA A 453 8.17 10.05 -6.19
CA ALA A 453 8.61 9.96 -4.80
C ALA A 453 9.88 10.76 -4.54
N HIS A 454 10.87 10.68 -5.43
CA HIS A 454 12.07 11.50 -5.35
C HIS A 454 11.78 13.01 -5.47
N CYS A 455 10.90 13.42 -6.39
CA CYS A 455 10.47 14.82 -6.48
C CYS A 455 9.78 15.30 -5.20
N PHE A 456 8.94 14.46 -4.58
CA PHE A 456 8.32 14.79 -3.31
C PHE A 456 9.32 14.91 -2.16
N LEU A 457 10.35 14.05 -2.10
CA LEU A 457 11.44 14.19 -1.13
C LEU A 457 12.19 15.52 -1.30
N VAL A 458 12.46 15.96 -2.54
CA VAL A 458 13.04 17.29 -2.82
C VAL A 458 12.17 18.39 -2.24
N ILE A 459 10.86 18.35 -2.49
CA ILE A 459 9.90 19.34 -1.99
C ILE A 459 9.85 19.32 -0.45
N LEU A 460 9.81 18.14 0.17
CA LEU A 460 9.69 17.98 1.62
C LEU A 460 10.96 18.44 2.37
N TYR A 461 12.16 18.09 1.88
CA TYR A 461 13.40 18.64 2.43
C TYR A 461 13.51 20.15 2.20
N GLY A 462 13.00 20.65 1.06
CA GLY A 462 12.93 22.08 0.78
C GLY A 462 12.03 22.89 1.71
N ARG A 463 11.05 22.24 2.35
CA ARG A 463 10.18 22.83 3.40
C ARG A 463 10.86 22.87 4.77
N GLN A 464 11.93 22.10 4.95
CA GLN A 464 12.75 22.12 6.17
C GLN A 464 13.89 23.14 6.02
N ASP A 465 14.84 23.16 6.96
CA ASP A 465 16.03 23.99 6.81
C ASP A 465 16.86 23.53 5.61
N GLN A 466 16.79 24.30 4.52
CA GLN A 466 17.45 23.98 3.27
C GLN A 466 18.98 23.91 3.43
N SER A 467 19.57 24.67 4.35
CA SER A 467 21.01 24.67 4.57
C SER A 467 21.49 23.33 5.15
N VAL A 468 20.68 22.71 6.01
CA VAL A 468 20.94 21.41 6.64
C VAL A 468 20.68 20.25 5.66
N HIS A 469 19.70 20.41 4.77
CA HIS A 469 19.25 19.32 3.89
C HIS A 469 19.66 19.47 2.42
N ARG A 470 20.56 20.42 2.11
CA ARG A 470 21.03 20.72 0.76
C ARG A 470 21.48 19.48 -0.02
N ASP A 471 22.35 18.66 0.57
CA ASP A 471 22.89 17.47 -0.11
C ASP A 471 21.78 16.46 -0.43
N ARG A 472 20.76 16.34 0.44
CA ARG A 472 19.60 15.46 0.20
C ARG A 472 18.71 16.00 -0.92
N ILE A 473 18.50 17.31 -0.98
CA ILE A 473 17.77 17.98 -2.07
C ILE A 473 18.46 17.70 -3.42
N LEU A 474 19.77 17.93 -3.50
CA LEU A 474 20.54 17.69 -4.73
C LEU A 474 20.53 16.21 -5.12
N HIS A 475 20.73 15.31 -4.15
CA HIS A 475 20.73 13.87 -4.38
C HIS A 475 19.38 13.40 -4.95
N HIS A 476 18.26 13.70 -4.29
CA HIS A 476 16.96 13.22 -4.73
C HIS A 476 16.51 13.86 -6.05
N TYR A 477 16.87 15.11 -6.32
CA TYR A 477 16.56 15.71 -7.62
C TYR A 477 17.29 15.00 -8.78
N ASN A 478 18.58 14.68 -8.59
CA ASN A 478 19.34 13.91 -9.57
C ASN A 478 18.78 12.48 -9.74
N MET A 479 18.42 11.82 -8.63
CA MET A 479 17.79 10.51 -8.68
C MET A 479 16.46 10.54 -9.42
N ALA A 480 15.61 11.56 -9.20
CA ALA A 480 14.36 11.73 -9.95
C ALA A 480 14.60 11.82 -11.46
N GLN A 481 15.60 12.59 -11.89
CA GLN A 481 15.94 12.70 -13.32
C GLN A 481 16.48 11.38 -13.89
N GLN A 482 17.28 10.66 -13.11
CA GLN A 482 17.84 9.38 -13.54
C GLN A 482 16.74 8.31 -13.70
N THR A 483 15.84 8.20 -12.72
CA THR A 483 14.75 7.21 -12.76
C THR A 483 13.71 7.57 -13.80
N ASP A 484 13.43 8.86 -14.04
CA ASP A 484 12.56 9.32 -15.12
C ASP A 484 13.09 8.95 -16.52
N ARG A 485 14.41 9.04 -16.72
CA ARG A 485 15.09 8.59 -17.96
C ARG A 485 15.05 7.08 -18.16
N ASN A 486 15.01 6.31 -17.08
CA ASN A 486 14.99 4.84 -17.11
C ASN A 486 13.57 4.27 -17.13
N ARG A 487 12.53 5.10 -17.16
CA ARG A 487 11.13 4.68 -17.14
C ARG A 487 10.76 3.87 -18.38
N LEU A 488 9.87 2.89 -18.20
CA LEU A 488 9.32 2.11 -19.29
C LEU A 488 8.49 2.97 -20.27
N PRO A 489 8.52 2.66 -21.59
CA PRO A 489 7.95 3.51 -22.63
C PRO A 489 6.42 3.60 -22.62
N VAL A 490 5.73 2.73 -21.87
CA VAL A 490 4.26 2.73 -21.76
C VAL A 490 3.74 3.77 -20.77
N PHE A 491 4.61 4.33 -19.93
CA PHE A 491 4.20 5.27 -18.89
C PHE A 491 4.42 6.73 -19.31
N PRO A 492 3.47 7.62 -18.99
CA PRO A 492 3.61 9.04 -19.30
C PRO A 492 4.76 9.69 -18.51
N PRO A 493 5.31 10.82 -19.00
CA PRO A 493 6.27 11.63 -18.26
C PRO A 493 5.73 12.07 -16.91
N ALA A 494 6.64 12.31 -15.96
CA ALA A 494 6.26 12.88 -14.68
C ALA A 494 5.53 14.22 -14.88
N PRO A 495 4.39 14.43 -14.20
CA PRO A 495 3.57 15.61 -14.43
C PRO A 495 4.29 16.87 -13.96
N SER A 496 4.16 17.95 -14.74
CA SER A 496 4.77 19.25 -14.45
C SER A 496 4.40 19.81 -13.08
N GLY A 497 3.19 19.50 -12.60
CA GLY A 497 2.71 19.85 -11.26
C GLY A 497 3.58 19.33 -10.12
N VAL A 498 4.35 18.26 -10.33
CA VAL A 498 5.29 17.69 -9.35
C VAL A 498 6.73 18.09 -9.67
N THR A 499 7.13 18.06 -10.95
CA THR A 499 8.51 18.33 -11.34
C THR A 499 8.89 19.81 -11.23
N ASP A 500 7.97 20.73 -11.52
CA ASP A 500 8.27 22.18 -11.48
C ASP A 500 8.51 22.69 -10.04
N PRO A 501 7.70 22.33 -9.02
CA PRO A 501 8.04 22.66 -7.63
C PRO A 501 9.38 22.09 -7.19
N ALA A 502 9.66 20.83 -7.53
CA ALA A 502 10.93 20.20 -7.18
C ALA A 502 12.12 20.92 -7.83
N ARG A 503 12.00 21.30 -9.11
CA ARG A 503 13.02 22.09 -9.82
C ARG A 503 13.29 23.43 -9.14
N ARG A 504 12.24 24.15 -8.73
CA ARG A 504 12.41 25.45 -8.02
C ARG A 504 13.18 25.30 -6.71
N VAL A 505 12.90 24.26 -5.93
CA VAL A 505 13.62 23.98 -4.68
C VAL A 505 15.09 23.63 -4.95
N TYR A 506 15.33 22.82 -5.98
CA TYR A 506 16.69 22.48 -6.42
C TYR A 506 17.50 23.72 -6.85
N GLU A 507 16.91 24.59 -7.67
CA GLU A 507 17.55 25.85 -8.10
C GLU A 507 17.89 26.77 -6.93
N GLN A 508 17.01 26.84 -5.91
CA GLN A 508 17.26 27.59 -4.68
C GLN A 508 18.43 27.01 -3.88
N ALA A 509 18.50 25.69 -3.73
CA ALA A 509 19.58 25.00 -3.04
C ALA A 509 20.95 25.16 -3.76
N LEU A 510 20.94 25.30 -5.10
CA LEU A 510 22.13 25.66 -5.88
C LEU A 510 22.50 27.14 -5.76
N ALA A 511 21.54 28.06 -5.66
CA ALA A 511 21.85 29.48 -5.54
C ALA A 511 22.54 29.82 -4.20
N GLN A 512 22.21 29.11 -3.12
CA GLN A 512 22.82 29.30 -1.80
C GLN A 512 24.33 29.01 -1.76
N THR A 513 24.85 28.23 -2.73
CA THR A 513 26.30 27.98 -2.87
C THR A 513 27.10 29.24 -3.20
N PHE A 514 26.47 30.25 -3.80
CA PHE A 514 27.17 31.44 -4.28
C PHE A 514 27.13 32.60 -3.28
N THR A 515 26.42 32.44 -2.16
CA THR A 515 26.22 33.50 -1.15
C THR A 515 26.91 33.25 0.19
N SER A 516 27.40 32.04 0.50
CA SER A 516 28.19 31.80 1.73
C SER A 516 29.70 32.02 1.57
N ASP A 517 30.18 32.18 0.34
CA ASP A 517 31.60 32.38 0.01
C ASP A 517 31.94 33.85 -0.36
N ALA A 518 31.00 34.78 -0.11
CA ALA A 518 31.17 36.23 -0.25
C ALA A 518 30.97 36.92 1.10
#